data_AF-A0A2M9Q1D5-F1
#
_entry.id   AF-A0A2M9Q1D5-F1
#
_cell.length_a   1.000
_cell.length_b   1.000
_cell.length_c   1.000
_cell.angle_alpha   90.00
_cell.angle_beta   90.00
_cell.angle_gamma   90.00
#
_symmetry.space_group_name_H-M   'P 1'
#
loop_
_entity.id
_entity.type
_entity.pdbx_description
1 polymer ?
#
loop_
_entity_poly.entity_id
_entity_poly.type
_entity_poly.pdbx_seq_one_letter_code
_entity_poly.pdbx_strand_id
1 'polypeptide(L)'
;MIEKDYEMIVKIFEEYSSSYNVLLHQVEDVENETIIWSNSYLEIYPYQYELDQLPKPKIYKKEPKSKEGIVVNKLKNNELYFSYDAENKGWGSSFIINETEKKICLRFRSNRAGEMVLSQVYCILYEGSVIEKILFYTKDDDVDEETFMVDRYSYNDNLTAHTIIRDGFFEEKIKILSTRTFRFEYVNGDVLIYSKQLKKI
;
A
#
# COMPACT_ATOMS: atom_id res chain seq x y z
N MET A 1 5.00 1.55 -21.44
CA MET A 1 3.87 1.01 -20.64
C MET A 1 3.97 1.49 -19.19
N ILE A 2 5.11 1.26 -18.53
CA ILE A 2 5.43 1.76 -17.18
C ILE A 2 5.32 3.29 -17.07
N GLU A 3 5.69 4.05 -18.11
CA GLU A 3 5.67 5.52 -18.09
C GLU A 3 4.29 6.13 -17.78
N LYS A 4 3.22 5.64 -18.43
CA LYS A 4 1.84 6.12 -18.14
C LYS A 4 1.40 5.78 -16.72
N ASP A 5 1.74 4.59 -16.25
CA ASP A 5 1.43 4.14 -14.88
C ASP A 5 2.19 5.02 -13.85
N TYR A 6 3.45 5.35 -14.15
CA TYR A 6 4.27 6.25 -13.34
C TYR A 6 3.73 7.68 -13.32
N GLU A 7 3.43 8.28 -14.48
CA GLU A 7 2.82 9.61 -14.56
C GLU A 7 1.50 9.70 -13.78
N MET A 8 0.70 8.64 -13.82
CA MET A 8 -0.56 8.57 -13.09
C MET A 8 -0.34 8.62 -11.58
N ILE A 9 0.56 7.80 -11.04
CA ILE A 9 0.77 7.78 -9.57
C ILE A 9 1.49 9.03 -9.07
N VAL A 10 2.35 9.64 -9.89
CA VAL A 10 2.96 10.95 -9.57
C VAL A 10 1.90 12.04 -9.48
N LYS A 11 0.94 12.07 -10.41
CA LYS A 11 -0.19 13.03 -10.32
C LYS A 11 -0.99 12.85 -9.03
N ILE A 12 -1.25 11.61 -8.62
CA ILE A 12 -1.91 11.32 -7.34
C ILE A 12 -1.05 11.84 -6.17
N PHE A 13 0.26 11.58 -6.20
CA PHE A 13 1.17 12.09 -5.16
C PHE A 13 1.12 13.62 -5.06
N GLU A 14 1.23 14.32 -6.20
CA GLU A 14 1.18 15.78 -6.26
C GLU A 14 -0.16 16.33 -5.76
N GLU A 15 -1.27 15.75 -6.22
CA GLU A 15 -2.64 16.12 -5.82
C GLU A 15 -2.84 16.06 -4.31
N TYR A 16 -2.36 14.99 -3.67
CA TYR A 16 -2.57 14.75 -2.24
C TYR A 16 -1.43 15.24 -1.34
N SER A 17 -0.32 15.74 -1.90
CA SER A 17 0.88 16.15 -1.17
C SER A 17 0.61 17.05 0.04
N SER A 18 -0.34 17.97 -0.08
CA SER A 18 -0.72 18.96 0.95
C SER A 18 -2.04 18.65 1.66
N SER A 19 -2.59 17.44 1.49
CA SER A 19 -3.97 17.10 1.91
C SER A 19 -4.10 16.59 3.35
N TYR A 20 -2.99 16.40 4.08
CA TYR A 20 -2.98 15.74 5.38
C TYR A 20 -4.05 16.27 6.36
N ASN A 21 -4.09 17.59 6.59
CA ASN A 21 -5.04 18.17 7.55
C ASN A 21 -6.50 18.00 7.12
N VAL A 22 -6.77 18.10 5.81
CA VAL A 22 -8.11 17.91 5.25
C VAL A 22 -8.55 16.46 5.46
N LEU A 23 -7.68 15.49 5.14
CA LEU A 23 -7.96 14.07 5.35
C LEU A 23 -8.11 13.73 6.84
N LEU A 24 -7.29 14.32 7.72
CA LEU A 24 -7.37 14.12 9.16
C LEU A 24 -8.72 14.54 9.72
N HIS A 25 -9.22 15.72 9.34
CA HIS A 25 -10.55 16.17 9.75
C HIS A 25 -11.65 15.20 9.27
N GLN A 26 -11.57 14.75 8.01
CA GLN A 26 -12.56 13.81 7.45
C GLN A 26 -12.62 12.49 8.21
N VAL A 27 -11.47 11.95 8.67
CA VAL A 27 -11.44 10.67 9.40
C VAL A 27 -11.80 10.81 10.88
N GLU A 28 -11.65 12.00 11.45
CA GLU A 28 -12.05 12.29 12.84
C GLU A 28 -13.57 12.44 13.00
N ASP A 29 -14.27 12.87 11.94
CA ASP A 29 -15.73 12.97 11.91
C ASP A 29 -16.45 11.62 11.68
N VAL A 30 -15.70 10.52 11.55
CA VAL A 30 -16.28 9.20 11.28
C VAL A 30 -16.82 8.56 12.56
N GLU A 31 -18.14 8.45 12.66
CA GLU A 31 -18.81 7.73 13.75
C GLU A 31 -18.92 6.21 13.50
N ASN A 32 -19.08 5.46 14.60
CA ASN A 32 -19.29 4.00 14.64
C ASN A 32 -18.14 3.17 14.04
N GLU A 33 -16.90 3.60 14.28
CA GLU A 33 -15.70 2.91 13.86
C GLU A 33 -15.38 1.67 14.71
N THR A 34 -14.71 0.69 14.09
CA THR A 34 -14.06 -0.43 14.77
C THR A 34 -12.56 -0.20 14.79
N ILE A 35 -11.95 -0.35 15.97
CA ILE A 35 -10.50 -0.20 16.15
C ILE A 35 -9.84 -1.57 16.23
N ILE A 36 -8.86 -1.79 15.36
CA ILE A 36 -7.98 -2.97 15.35
C ILE A 36 -6.57 -2.53 15.71
N TRP A 37 -5.99 -3.21 16.70
CA TRP A 37 -4.60 -3.02 17.11
C TRP A 37 -3.74 -4.11 16.48
N SER A 38 -2.63 -3.74 15.86
CA SER A 38 -1.68 -4.66 15.23
C SER A 38 -0.23 -4.21 15.44
N ASN A 39 0.75 -5.05 15.13
CA ASN A 39 2.17 -4.68 15.17
C ASN A 39 2.70 -4.17 13.80
N SER A 40 1.80 -3.96 12.85
CA SER A 40 2.09 -3.46 11.51
C SER A 40 0.80 -2.93 10.87
N TYR A 41 0.89 -2.05 9.89
CA TYR A 41 -0.25 -1.65 9.07
C TYR A 41 -0.91 -2.87 8.43
N LEU A 42 -2.24 -2.89 8.38
CA LEU A 42 -3.03 -3.94 7.73
C LEU A 42 -2.88 -3.89 6.20
N GLU A 43 -3.15 -5.02 5.55
CA GLU A 43 -3.07 -5.14 4.10
C GLU A 43 -4.18 -4.31 3.46
N ILE A 44 -3.84 -3.67 2.35
CA ILE A 44 -4.80 -2.90 1.54
C ILE A 44 -5.18 -3.63 0.24
N TYR A 45 -4.44 -4.69 -0.10
CA TYR A 45 -4.71 -5.61 -1.21
C TYR A 45 -4.25 -7.04 -0.87
N PRO A 46 -4.81 -8.08 -1.53
CA PRO A 46 -4.47 -9.47 -1.22
C PRO A 46 -2.98 -9.79 -1.42
N TYR A 47 -2.41 -10.58 -0.52
CA TYR A 47 -1.04 -11.11 -0.58
C TYR A 47 0.07 -10.06 -0.48
N GLN A 48 -0.25 -8.84 -0.03
CA GLN A 48 0.71 -7.76 0.11
C GLN A 48 1.97 -8.20 0.88
N TYR A 49 1.79 -8.86 2.03
CA TYR A 49 2.91 -9.30 2.84
C TYR A 49 3.72 -10.40 2.17
N GLU A 50 3.04 -11.39 1.57
CA GLU A 50 3.71 -12.51 0.90
C GLU A 50 4.53 -12.05 -0.31
N LEU A 51 4.01 -11.12 -1.11
CA LEU A 51 4.70 -10.58 -2.29
C LEU A 51 5.98 -9.82 -1.92
N ASP A 52 5.90 -9.07 -0.81
CA ASP A 52 6.99 -8.26 -0.27
C ASP A 52 7.87 -9.02 0.74
N GLN A 53 7.59 -10.31 0.99
CA GLN A 53 8.29 -11.16 1.98
C GLN A 53 8.29 -10.59 3.40
N LEU A 54 7.19 -9.93 3.77
CA LEU A 54 6.96 -9.37 5.09
C LEU A 54 6.23 -10.38 5.99
N PRO A 55 6.45 -10.34 7.31
CA PRO A 55 5.68 -11.15 8.25
C PRO A 55 4.21 -10.72 8.27
N LYS A 56 3.30 -11.67 8.48
CA LYS A 56 1.89 -11.35 8.68
C LYS A 56 1.68 -10.52 9.95
N PRO A 57 0.75 -9.56 9.94
CA PRO A 57 0.41 -8.77 11.12
C PRO A 57 -0.09 -9.66 12.26
N LYS A 58 0.40 -9.39 13.45
CA LYS A 58 -0.19 -9.91 14.69
C LYS A 58 -1.30 -8.98 15.13
N ILE A 59 -2.53 -9.50 15.15
CA ILE A 59 -3.70 -8.76 15.64
C ILE A 59 -3.87 -8.97 17.14
N TYR A 60 -4.07 -7.88 17.88
CA TYR A 60 -4.32 -7.90 19.31
C TYR A 60 -5.81 -7.79 19.61
N LYS A 61 -6.33 -8.69 20.47
CA LYS A 61 -7.75 -8.71 20.87
C LYS A 61 -8.17 -7.50 21.70
N LYS A 62 -7.21 -6.83 22.32
CA LYS A 62 -7.40 -5.67 23.20
C LYS A 62 -6.26 -4.70 22.95
N GLU A 63 -6.49 -3.45 23.31
CA GLU A 63 -5.48 -2.41 23.33
C GLU A 63 -4.22 -2.87 24.07
N PRO A 64 -3.05 -2.89 23.41
CA PRO A 64 -1.78 -3.23 24.05
C PRO A 64 -1.40 -2.18 25.12
N LYS A 65 -0.78 -2.67 26.21
CA LYS A 65 -0.27 -1.81 27.30
C LYS A 65 0.90 -0.92 26.84
N SER A 66 1.84 -1.49 26.09
CA SER A 66 2.88 -0.72 25.41
C SER A 66 2.36 -0.29 24.04
N LYS A 67 2.66 0.94 23.65
CA LYS A 67 2.35 1.47 22.31
C LYS A 67 3.48 1.24 21.31
N GLU A 68 4.64 0.80 21.78
CA GLU A 68 5.81 0.58 20.96
C GLU A 68 5.57 -0.44 19.85
N GLY A 69 5.78 0.01 18.61
CA GLY A 69 5.57 -0.79 17.40
C GLY A 69 4.11 -1.19 17.17
N ILE A 70 3.14 -0.52 17.80
CA ILE A 70 1.71 -0.78 17.62
C ILE A 70 1.13 0.18 16.60
N VAL A 71 0.37 -0.35 15.66
CA VAL A 71 -0.46 0.40 14.71
C VAL A 71 -1.91 0.32 15.15
N VAL A 72 -2.57 1.47 15.16
CA VAL A 72 -4.02 1.60 15.30
C VAL A 72 -4.62 1.62 13.91
N ASN A 73 -5.57 0.73 13.65
CA ASN A 73 -6.25 0.63 12.36
C ASN A 73 -7.73 0.87 12.59
N LYS A 74 -8.31 1.82 11.89
CA LYS A 74 -9.71 2.19 11.99
C LYS A 74 -10.49 1.67 10.80
N LEU A 75 -11.55 0.94 11.09
CA LEU A 75 -12.41 0.32 10.11
C LEU A 75 -13.84 0.87 10.22
N LYS A 76 -14.50 1.03 9.07
CA LYS A 76 -15.93 1.32 8.99
C LYS A 76 -16.56 0.30 8.06
N ASN A 77 -17.63 -0.36 8.49
CA ASN A 77 -18.24 -1.47 7.77
C ASN A 77 -17.23 -2.58 7.38
N ASN A 78 -16.29 -2.88 8.28
CA ASN A 78 -15.16 -3.80 8.05
C ASN A 78 -14.16 -3.38 6.95
N GLU A 79 -14.22 -2.14 6.46
CA GLU A 79 -13.25 -1.59 5.53
C GLU A 79 -12.29 -0.64 6.24
N LEU A 80 -10.99 -0.84 6.00
CA LEU A 80 -9.93 0.04 6.50
C LEU A 80 -10.03 1.41 5.82
N TYR A 81 -10.11 2.48 6.61
CA TYR A 81 -10.13 3.86 6.07
C TYR A 81 -9.01 4.74 6.65
N PHE A 82 -8.50 4.41 7.85
CA PHE A 82 -7.42 5.15 8.48
C PHE A 82 -6.52 4.25 9.32
N SER A 83 -5.23 4.52 9.38
CA SER A 83 -4.30 3.85 10.28
C SER A 83 -3.19 4.78 10.73
N TYR A 84 -2.68 4.60 11.94
CA TYR A 84 -1.57 5.40 12.43
C TYR A 84 -0.75 4.67 13.48
N ASP A 85 0.50 5.08 13.63
CA ASP A 85 1.37 4.62 14.71
C ASP A 85 0.85 5.09 16.08
N ALA A 86 0.68 4.14 17.00
CA ALA A 86 0.03 4.37 18.28
C ALA A 86 0.83 5.21 19.27
N GLU A 87 2.16 5.31 19.11
CA GLU A 87 2.99 6.24 19.88
C GLU A 87 2.90 7.65 19.33
N ASN A 88 2.98 7.76 18.00
CA ASN A 88 3.00 9.06 17.33
C ASN A 88 2.45 8.97 15.91
N LYS A 89 1.29 9.60 15.67
CA LYS A 89 0.68 9.73 14.33
C LYS A 89 1.67 10.24 13.26
N GLY A 90 2.65 11.06 13.66
CA GLY A 90 3.69 11.59 12.79
C GLY A 90 4.68 10.54 12.27
N TRP A 91 4.85 9.40 12.93
CA TRP A 91 5.72 8.33 12.42
C TRP A 91 5.11 7.55 11.25
N GLY A 92 3.79 7.63 11.13
CA GLY A 92 3.08 7.14 9.97
C GLY A 92 1.58 7.27 10.18
N SER A 93 0.92 7.93 9.24
CA SER A 93 -0.54 8.01 9.15
C SER A 93 -0.95 7.65 7.74
N SER A 94 -1.74 6.60 7.60
CA SER A 94 -2.23 6.09 6.31
C SER A 94 -3.73 6.39 6.17
N PHE A 95 -4.11 7.03 5.07
CA PHE A 95 -5.50 7.31 4.71
C PHE A 95 -5.88 6.46 3.49
N ILE A 96 -7.02 5.79 3.55
CA ILE A 96 -7.51 4.93 2.47
C ILE A 96 -8.75 5.58 1.86
N ILE A 97 -8.66 5.90 0.58
CA ILE A 97 -9.72 6.49 -0.22
C ILE A 97 -10.25 5.41 -1.16
N ASN A 98 -11.52 5.07 -1.01
CA ASN A 98 -12.20 4.11 -1.88
C ASN A 98 -13.01 4.86 -2.95
N GLU A 99 -12.71 4.60 -4.21
CA GLU A 99 -13.47 5.05 -5.38
C GLU A 99 -13.99 3.84 -6.16
N THR A 100 -14.89 4.07 -7.12
CA THR A 100 -15.54 2.99 -7.89
C THR A 100 -14.54 2.09 -8.63
N GLU A 101 -13.51 2.68 -9.24
CA GLU A 101 -12.56 1.96 -10.10
C GLU A 101 -11.15 1.87 -9.50
N LYS A 102 -10.94 2.48 -8.33
CA LYS A 102 -9.63 2.48 -7.67
C LYS A 102 -9.72 2.61 -6.15
N LYS A 103 -8.70 2.12 -5.46
CA LYS A 103 -8.45 2.37 -4.04
C LYS A 103 -7.08 3.02 -3.89
N ILE A 104 -7.01 4.14 -3.21
CA ILE A 104 -5.77 4.88 -2.97
C ILE A 104 -5.42 4.81 -1.49
N CYS A 105 -4.18 4.46 -1.17
CA CYS A 105 -3.63 4.56 0.18
C CYS A 105 -2.52 5.62 0.19
N LEU A 106 -2.68 6.64 1.02
CA LEU A 106 -1.76 7.76 1.18
C LEU A 106 -1.09 7.65 2.54
N ARG A 107 0.24 7.51 2.59
CA ARG A 107 0.98 7.50 3.85
C ARG A 107 1.78 8.76 4.06
N PHE A 108 1.45 9.46 5.12
CA PHE A 108 2.14 10.65 5.59
C PHE A 108 3.08 10.32 6.75
N ARG A 109 4.20 11.03 6.83
CA ARG A 109 5.14 11.02 7.95
C ARG A 109 5.60 12.44 8.25
N SER A 110 6.01 12.70 9.49
CA SER A 110 6.64 13.96 9.87
C SER A 110 8.03 14.04 9.27
N ASN A 111 8.35 15.15 8.61
CA ASN A 111 9.72 15.49 8.23
C ASN A 111 10.51 15.98 9.45
N ARG A 112 11.79 16.34 9.25
CA ARG A 112 12.67 16.85 10.32
C ARG A 112 12.20 18.16 10.95
N ALA A 113 11.40 18.95 10.21
CA ALA A 113 10.77 20.17 10.70
C ALA A 113 9.46 19.91 11.48
N GLY A 114 9.02 18.65 11.58
CA GLY A 114 7.77 18.26 12.24
C GLY A 114 6.53 18.43 11.37
N GLU A 115 6.69 18.76 10.09
CA GLU A 115 5.59 18.92 9.14
C GLU A 115 5.17 17.56 8.57
N MET A 116 3.86 17.35 8.42
CA MET A 116 3.35 16.12 7.81
C MET A 116 3.48 16.18 6.30
N VAL A 117 4.30 15.29 5.74
CA VAL A 117 4.56 15.18 4.31
C VAL A 117 4.10 13.83 3.78
N LEU A 118 3.54 13.82 2.57
CA LEU A 118 3.21 12.58 1.87
C LEU A 118 4.51 11.87 1.50
N SER A 119 4.62 10.59 1.87
CA SER A 119 5.83 9.80 1.64
C SER A 119 5.59 8.62 0.72
N GLN A 120 4.41 7.99 0.81
CA GLN A 120 4.09 6.79 0.03
C GLN A 120 2.67 6.86 -0.49
N VAL A 121 2.49 6.34 -1.70
CA VAL A 121 1.19 6.17 -2.35
C VAL A 121 1.10 4.74 -2.85
N TYR A 122 -0.02 4.07 -2.54
CA TYR A 122 -0.46 2.91 -3.28
C TYR A 122 -1.74 3.27 -4.04
N CYS A 123 -1.86 2.83 -5.29
CA CYS A 123 -3.08 2.95 -6.08
C CYS A 123 -3.43 1.58 -6.67
N ILE A 124 -4.53 1.00 -6.22
CA ILE A 124 -5.05 -0.29 -6.68
C ILE A 124 -6.13 0.01 -7.70
N LEU A 125 -5.94 -0.45 -8.93
CA LEU A 125 -6.86 -0.24 -10.05
C LEU A 125 -7.65 -1.51 -10.31
N TYR A 126 -8.96 -1.37 -10.49
CA TYR A 126 -9.86 -2.49 -10.72
C TYR A 126 -10.40 -2.51 -12.15
N GLU A 127 -10.51 -3.70 -12.72
CA GLU A 127 -11.29 -3.95 -13.93
C GLU A 127 -12.52 -4.79 -13.52
N GLY A 128 -13.67 -4.14 -13.40
CA GLY A 128 -14.87 -4.76 -12.84
C GLY A 128 -14.67 -5.15 -11.37
N SER A 129 -14.58 -6.44 -11.07
CA SER A 129 -14.43 -6.96 -9.70
C SER A 129 -13.03 -7.45 -9.35
N VAL A 130 -12.10 -7.42 -10.31
CA VAL A 130 -10.73 -7.92 -10.14
C VAL A 130 -9.73 -6.77 -10.16
N ILE A 131 -8.57 -6.98 -9.56
CA ILE A 131 -7.47 -6.00 -9.58
C ILE A 131 -6.79 -6.09 -10.95
N GLU A 132 -6.79 -5.02 -11.73
CA GLU A 132 -6.00 -4.96 -12.98
C GLU A 132 -4.51 -4.84 -12.65
N LYS A 133 -4.19 -3.86 -11.81
CA LYS A 133 -2.81 -3.56 -11.40
C LYS A 133 -2.76 -2.77 -10.10
N ILE A 134 -1.59 -2.81 -9.47
CA ILE A 134 -1.28 -2.04 -8.27
C ILE A 134 -0.05 -1.20 -8.56
N LEU A 135 -0.17 0.09 -8.30
CA LEU A 135 0.91 1.06 -8.41
C LEU A 135 1.41 1.38 -7.00
N PHE A 136 2.73 1.43 -6.84
CA PHE A 136 3.39 1.89 -5.63
C PHE A 136 4.36 3.00 -5.99
N TYR A 137 4.33 4.08 -5.22
CA TYR A 137 5.24 5.20 -5.35
C TYR A 137 5.69 5.66 -3.97
N THR A 138 6.97 5.96 -3.83
CA THR A 138 7.52 6.66 -2.67
C THR A 138 8.50 7.68 -3.16
N LYS A 139 8.52 8.82 -2.48
CA LYS A 139 9.47 9.90 -2.72
C LYS A 139 10.05 10.34 -1.39
N ASP A 140 11.36 10.49 -1.35
CA ASP A 140 12.07 11.09 -0.24
C ASP A 140 12.61 12.45 -0.67
N ASP A 141 11.93 13.52 -0.23
CA ASP A 141 12.30 14.90 -0.57
C ASP A 141 13.65 15.32 0.05
N ASP A 142 14.14 14.63 1.11
CA ASP A 142 15.43 14.98 1.73
C ASP A 142 16.62 14.59 0.81
N VAL A 143 16.46 13.55 -0.02
CA VAL A 143 17.53 12.96 -0.82
C VAL A 143 17.23 12.91 -2.33
N ASP A 144 16.10 13.47 -2.76
CA ASP A 144 15.60 13.45 -4.15
C ASP A 144 15.57 12.03 -4.74
N GLU A 145 15.20 11.05 -3.92
CA GLU A 145 15.06 9.66 -4.32
C GLU A 145 13.58 9.33 -4.51
N GLU A 146 13.27 8.61 -5.58
CA GLU A 146 11.95 8.08 -5.84
C GLU A 146 12.00 6.62 -6.24
N THR A 147 11.02 5.85 -5.78
CA THR A 147 10.85 4.45 -6.15
C THR A 147 9.45 4.28 -6.70
N PHE A 148 9.36 3.56 -7.81
CA PHE A 148 8.10 3.21 -8.44
C PHE A 148 8.05 1.71 -8.71
N MET A 149 6.92 1.09 -8.39
CA MET A 149 6.64 -0.30 -8.76
C MET A 149 5.23 -0.42 -9.31
N VAL A 150 5.06 -1.34 -10.25
CA VAL A 150 3.76 -1.74 -10.78
C VAL A 150 3.64 -3.25 -10.81
N ASP A 151 2.61 -3.76 -10.16
CA ASP A 151 2.19 -5.15 -10.17
C ASP A 151 1.02 -5.32 -11.12
N ARG A 152 1.21 -6.02 -12.23
CA ARG A 152 0.13 -6.32 -13.19
C ARG A 152 -0.39 -7.71 -12.98
N TYR A 153 -1.69 -7.84 -12.80
CA TYR A 153 -2.35 -9.10 -12.50
C TYR A 153 -2.81 -9.77 -13.79
N SER A 154 -2.78 -11.10 -13.79
CA SER A 154 -3.40 -11.92 -14.82
C SER A 154 -4.17 -13.04 -14.15
N TYR A 155 -5.35 -13.31 -14.68
CA TYR A 155 -6.32 -14.23 -14.12
C TYR A 155 -6.49 -15.45 -15.01
N ASN A 156 -6.88 -16.58 -14.43
CA ASN A 156 -7.36 -17.74 -15.18
C ASN A 156 -8.86 -17.57 -15.53
N ASP A 157 -9.42 -18.56 -16.23
CA ASP A 157 -10.83 -18.55 -16.68
C ASP A 157 -11.85 -18.44 -15.52
N ASN A 158 -11.44 -18.76 -14.30
CA ASN A 158 -12.26 -18.67 -13.09
C ASN A 158 -12.08 -17.35 -12.32
N LEU A 159 -11.47 -16.33 -12.95
CA LEU A 159 -11.16 -15.04 -12.35
C LEU A 159 -10.31 -15.14 -11.07
N THR A 160 -9.50 -16.19 -10.96
CA THR A 160 -8.54 -16.34 -9.87
C THR A 160 -7.18 -15.85 -10.32
N ALA A 161 -6.51 -15.04 -9.49
CA ALA A 161 -5.20 -14.49 -9.82
C ALA A 161 -4.21 -15.64 -10.06
N HIS A 162 -3.61 -15.68 -11.24
CA HIS A 162 -2.72 -16.75 -11.69
C HIS A 162 -1.26 -16.28 -11.76
N THR A 163 -1.03 -15.06 -12.24
CA THR A 163 0.31 -14.47 -12.36
C THR A 163 0.28 -13.01 -11.94
N ILE A 164 1.36 -12.54 -11.31
CA ILE A 164 1.67 -11.11 -11.19
C ILE A 164 3.02 -10.84 -11.83
N ILE A 165 3.12 -9.78 -12.63
CA ILE A 165 4.38 -9.28 -13.16
C ILE A 165 4.67 -7.94 -12.50
N ARG A 166 5.79 -7.86 -11.77
CA ARG A 166 6.29 -6.67 -11.11
C ARG A 166 7.42 -6.05 -11.92
N ASP A 167 7.26 -4.79 -12.28
CA ASP A 167 8.29 -3.94 -12.88
C ASP A 167 8.45 -2.64 -12.07
N GLY A 168 9.53 -1.91 -12.29
CA GLY A 168 9.75 -0.64 -11.60
C GLY A 168 11.19 -0.14 -11.63
N PHE A 169 11.47 0.85 -10.78
CA PHE A 169 12.80 1.37 -10.50
C PHE A 169 12.92 1.72 -9.02
N PHE A 170 14.15 1.79 -8.52
CA PHE A 170 14.44 2.02 -7.11
C PHE A 170 15.40 3.20 -6.93
N GLU A 171 15.03 4.17 -6.10
CA GLU A 171 15.69 5.46 -5.83
C GLU A 171 15.83 6.39 -7.04
N GLU A 172 16.22 5.89 -8.20
CA GLU A 172 16.42 6.66 -9.41
C GLU A 172 15.78 5.95 -10.61
N LYS A 173 15.24 6.70 -11.56
CA LYS A 173 14.62 6.14 -12.79
C LYS A 173 15.58 5.26 -13.59
N ILE A 174 16.88 5.50 -13.51
CA ILE A 174 17.90 4.70 -14.20
C ILE A 174 18.18 3.36 -13.52
N LYS A 175 17.86 3.24 -12.22
CA LYS A 175 18.03 2.03 -11.41
C LYS A 175 16.82 1.09 -11.60
N ILE A 176 16.62 0.67 -12.85
CA ILE A 176 15.53 -0.26 -13.23
C ILE A 176 15.65 -1.56 -12.43
N LEU A 177 14.54 -1.96 -11.81
CA LEU A 177 14.41 -3.24 -11.12
C LEU A 177 14.30 -4.37 -12.15
N SER A 178 14.95 -5.50 -11.89
CA SER A 178 14.73 -6.68 -12.72
C SER A 178 13.31 -7.18 -12.54
N THR A 179 12.60 -7.40 -13.65
CA THR A 179 11.23 -7.92 -13.65
C THR A 179 11.12 -9.17 -12.79
N ARG A 180 10.15 -9.15 -11.88
CA ARG A 180 9.83 -10.28 -11.01
C ARG A 180 8.46 -10.82 -11.40
N THR A 181 8.40 -12.13 -11.61
CA THR A 181 7.14 -12.82 -11.89
C THR A 181 6.76 -13.66 -10.68
N PHE A 182 5.52 -13.48 -10.21
CA PHE A 182 4.89 -14.31 -9.20
C PHE A 182 3.87 -15.23 -9.87
N ARG A 183 3.85 -16.51 -9.49
CA ARG A 183 2.88 -17.50 -9.95
C ARG A 183 2.14 -18.07 -8.76
N PHE A 184 0.84 -18.23 -8.92
CA PHE A 184 -0.07 -18.68 -7.87
C PHE A 184 -0.54 -20.09 -8.17
N GLU A 185 -0.41 -20.98 -7.19
CA GLU A 185 -0.97 -22.33 -7.22
C GLU A 185 -1.90 -22.51 -6.02
N TYR A 186 -3.10 -23.02 -6.29
CA TYR A 186 -4.14 -23.17 -5.28
C TYR A 186 -4.35 -24.66 -5.00
N VAL A 187 -4.04 -25.09 -3.78
CA VAL A 187 -4.08 -26.51 -3.38
C VAL A 187 -4.85 -26.64 -2.08
N ASN A 188 -5.96 -27.38 -2.09
CA ASN A 188 -6.78 -27.65 -0.89
C ASN A 188 -7.23 -26.38 -0.11
N GLY A 189 -7.42 -25.26 -0.80
CA GLY A 189 -7.79 -23.98 -0.18
C GLY A 189 -6.61 -23.13 0.29
N ASP A 190 -5.39 -23.68 0.26
CA ASP A 190 -4.16 -22.91 0.47
C ASP A 190 -3.66 -22.31 -0.85
N VAL A 191 -2.84 -21.26 -0.73
CA VAL A 191 -2.17 -20.61 -1.86
C VAL A 191 -0.66 -20.72 -1.72
N LEU A 192 0.00 -21.17 -2.79
CA LEU A 192 1.44 -21.22 -2.93
C LEU A 192 1.86 -20.15 -3.94
N ILE A 193 2.76 -19.26 -3.51
CA ILE A 193 3.25 -18.16 -4.34
C ILE A 193 4.71 -18.41 -4.69
N TYR A 194 4.98 -18.70 -5.96
CA TYR A 194 6.32 -18.89 -6.49
C TYR A 194 6.83 -17.61 -7.11
N SER A 195 8.04 -17.18 -6.75
CA SER A 195 8.65 -15.98 -7.34
C SER A 195 9.89 -16.33 -8.16
N LYS A 196 10.00 -15.73 -9.36
CA LYS A 196 11.18 -15.80 -10.21
C LYS A 196 11.58 -14.39 -10.61
N GLN A 197 12.83 -14.02 -10.33
CA GLN A 197 13.41 -12.76 -10.80
C GLN A 197 14.26 -13.05 -12.04
N LEU A 198 14.05 -12.29 -13.11
CA LEU A 198 14.92 -12.37 -14.28
C LEU A 198 16.28 -11.74 -13.94
N LYS A 199 17.38 -12.31 -14.43
CA LYS A 199 18.69 -11.67 -14.28
C LYS A 199 18.72 -10.39 -15.11
N LYS A 200 19.30 -9.32 -14.57
CA LYS A 200 19.59 -8.10 -15.32
C LYS A 200 20.57 -8.47 -16.45
N ILE A 201 20.20 -8.22 -17.71
CA ILE A 201 21.06 -8.41 -18.89
C ILE A 201 22.03 -7.23 -18.96
#